data_AF-A0A2R7K4P7-F1
#
_entry.id   AF-A0A2R7K4P7-F1
#
_cell.length_a   1.000
_cell.length_b   1.000
_cell.length_c   1.000
_cell.angle_alpha   90.00
_cell.angle_beta   90.00
_cell.angle_gamma   90.00
#
_symmetry.space_group_name_H-M   'P 1'
#
loop_
_entity.id
_entity.type
_entity.pdbx_description
1 polymer ?
#
loop_
_entity_poly.entity_id
_entity_poly.type
_entity_poly.pdbx_seq_one_letter_code
_entity_poly.pdbx_strand_id
1 'polypeptide(L)'
;SDAIALAVRFNAAIYTYEFIISSAGIVIEGNDLLFLENMDMTKEKGSEDISTSIPGTNYKSLTVEELTQKLQEAIAEEAYEKAAKIRDELNKRNSA
;
A
#
# COMPACT_ATOMS: atom_id res chain seq x y z
N SER A 1 -5.19 1.91 3.19
CA SER A 1 -5.87 0.64 3.53
C SER A 1 -5.05 -0.19 4.51
N ASP A 2 -3.77 -0.41 4.24
CA ASP A 2 -2.99 -1.48 4.88
C ASP A 2 -2.70 -1.24 6.36
N ALA A 3 -2.39 0.00 6.75
CA ALA A 3 -2.18 0.36 8.15
C ALA A 3 -3.43 0.11 9.01
N ILE A 4 -4.62 0.43 8.49
CA ILE A 4 -5.90 0.17 9.16
C ILE A 4 -6.16 -1.33 9.23
N ALA A 5 -5.93 -2.08 8.14
CA ALA A 5 -6.12 -3.52 8.10
C ALA A 5 -5.22 -4.25 9.12
N LEU A 6 -3.95 -3.82 9.25
CA LEU A 6 -3.04 -4.35 10.27
C LEU A 6 -3.50 -3.99 11.69
N ALA A 7 -3.93 -2.75 11.91
CA ALA A 7 -4.44 -2.33 13.22
C ALA A 7 -5.64 -3.19 13.66
N VAL A 8 -6.59 -3.46 12.75
CA VAL A 8 -7.71 -4.36 13.02
C VAL A 8 -7.23 -5.80 13.28
N ARG A 9 -6.31 -6.32 12.46
CA ARG A 9 -5.77 -7.69 12.61
C ARG A 9 -5.09 -7.92 13.96
N PHE A 10 -4.36 -6.92 14.46
CA PHE A 10 -3.62 -7.00 15.72
C PHE A 10 -4.34 -6.33 16.89
N ASN A 11 -5.61 -5.96 16.71
CA ASN A 11 -6.45 -5.35 17.73
C ASN A 11 -5.82 -4.08 18.36
N ALA A 12 -5.09 -3.31 17.54
CA ALA A 12 -4.40 -2.10 17.94
C ALA A 12 -5.35 -0.90 17.94
N ALA A 13 -5.12 0.05 18.87
CA ALA A 13 -5.90 1.27 18.95
C ALA A 13 -5.65 2.16 17.72
N ILE A 14 -6.74 2.68 17.14
CA ILE A 14 -6.70 3.60 15.99
C ILE A 14 -7.07 4.99 16.50
N TYR A 15 -6.17 5.96 16.30
CA TYR A 15 -6.38 7.36 16.61
C TYR A 15 -6.41 8.17 15.31
N THR A 16 -7.25 9.19 15.27
CA THR A 16 -7.35 10.10 14.12
C THR A 16 -7.82 11.47 14.58
N TYR A 17 -7.74 12.46 13.69
CA TYR A 17 -8.24 13.80 13.94
C TYR A 17 -9.69 13.94 13.50
N GLU A 18 -10.45 14.81 14.18
CA GLU A 18 -11.86 15.07 13.90
C GLU A 18 -12.09 15.54 12.45
N PHE A 19 -11.22 16.41 11.93
CA PHE A 19 -11.36 16.92 10.56
C PHE A 19 -11.24 15.81 9.50
N ILE A 20 -10.46 14.75 9.78
CA ILE A 20 -10.31 13.59 8.88
C ILE A 20 -11.58 12.74 8.92
N ILE A 21 -12.14 12.48 10.10
CA ILE A 21 -13.43 11.78 10.24
C ILE A 21 -14.54 12.56 9.54
N SER A 22 -14.57 13.88 9.67
CA SER A 22 -15.57 14.73 9.03
C SER A 22 -15.48 14.69 7.50
N SER A 23 -14.26 14.65 6.96
CA SER A 23 -14.02 14.69 5.50
C SER A 23 -14.12 13.33 4.81
N ALA A 24 -13.71 12.25 5.50
CA ALA A 24 -13.55 10.92 4.91
C ALA A 24 -14.38 9.83 5.62
N GLY A 25 -15.05 10.17 6.72
CA GLY A 25 -15.92 9.26 7.46
C GLY A 25 -17.19 8.98 6.68
N ILE A 26 -17.55 7.70 6.61
CA ILE A 26 -18.81 7.24 6.02
C ILE A 26 -19.69 6.78 7.18
N VAL A 27 -20.85 7.40 7.35
CA VAL A 27 -21.88 6.92 8.28
C VAL A 27 -22.71 5.88 7.54
N ILE A 28 -22.60 4.62 7.96
CA ILE A 28 -23.40 3.54 7.42
C ILE A 28 -24.60 3.37 8.35
N GLU A 29 -25.80 3.71 7.86
CA GLU A 29 -27.04 3.53 8.63
C GLU A 29 -27.54 2.07 8.52
N GLY A 30 -28.33 1.60 9.50
CA GLY A 30 -28.56 0.17 9.75
C GLY A 30 -29.13 -0.67 8.59
N ASN A 31 -29.74 -0.05 7.57
CA ASN A 31 -30.23 -0.75 6.39
C ASN A 31 -29.13 -0.94 5.32
N ASP A 32 -28.06 -0.13 5.36
CA ASP A 32 -26.91 -0.20 4.46
C ASP A 32 -25.87 -1.23 4.93
N LEU A 33 -25.87 -1.59 6.22
CA LEU A 33 -25.05 -2.70 6.74
C LEU A 33 -25.37 -4.03 6.05
N LEU A 34 -26.67 -4.28 5.80
CA LEU A 34 -27.14 -5.48 5.09
C LEU A 34 -26.68 -5.48 3.63
N PHE A 35 -26.49 -4.31 3.02
CA PHE A 35 -25.94 -4.19 1.66
C PHE A 35 -24.44 -4.47 1.61
N LEU A 36 -23.68 -4.11 2.65
CA LEU A 36 -22.25 -4.43 2.76
C LEU A 36 -22.01 -5.92 3.00
N GLU A 37 -22.80 -6.56 3.88
CA GLU A 37 -22.67 -7.99 4.19
C GLU A 37 -22.92 -8.87 2.95
N ASN A 38 -23.78 -8.43 2.03
CA ASN A 38 -24.01 -9.10 0.75
C ASN A 38 -22.95 -8.79 -0.33
N MET A 39 -22.13 -7.73 -0.17
CA MET A 39 -21.03 -7.41 -1.09
C MET A 39 -19.75 -8.21 -0.82
N ASP A 40 -19.59 -8.78 0.38
CA ASP A 40 -18.41 -9.57 0.75
C ASP A 40 -18.37 -10.99 0.12
N MET A 41 -19.47 -11.44 -0.51
CA MET A 41 -19.55 -12.79 -1.10
C MET A 41 -19.26 -12.85 -2.61
N THR A 42 -19.00 -11.72 -3.28
CA THR A 42 -18.67 -11.67 -4.73
C THR A 42 -17.29 -11.08 -5.03
N LYS A 43 -16.28 -11.35 -4.19
CA LYS A 43 -14.89 -11.32 -4.66
C LYS A 43 -14.49 -12.71 -5.12
N GLU A 44 -15.08 -13.08 -6.26
CA GLU A 44 -14.60 -14.17 -7.11
C GLU A 44 -13.10 -13.98 -7.39
N LYS A 45 -12.36 -15.07 -7.20
CA LYS A 45 -11.26 -15.53 -8.06
C LYS A 45 -10.66 -14.48 -9.00
N GLY A 46 -9.75 -13.69 -8.45
CA GLY A 46 -8.74 -12.97 -9.20
C GLY A 46 -7.35 -13.53 -8.87
N SER A 47 -7.14 -14.84 -9.05
CA SER A 47 -5.81 -15.35 -9.34
C SER A 47 -5.46 -14.93 -10.76
N GLU A 48 -5.19 -13.64 -10.93
CA GLU A 48 -4.42 -13.16 -12.05
C GLU A 48 -2.97 -13.17 -11.58
N ASP A 49 -2.20 -14.04 -12.21
CA ASP A 49 -0.78 -13.83 -12.44
C ASP A 49 -0.60 -12.41 -12.97
N ILE A 50 -0.46 -11.43 -12.09
CA ILE A 50 0.06 -10.13 -12.48
C ILE A 50 1.57 -10.32 -12.57
N SER A 51 1.99 -10.96 -13.67
CA SER A 51 3.26 -10.68 -14.31
C SER A 51 3.23 -9.22 -14.77
N THR A 52 3.31 -8.29 -13.82
CA THR A 52 3.63 -6.89 -14.10
C THR A 52 5.14 -6.80 -14.25
N SER A 53 5.64 -7.34 -15.35
CA SER A 53 6.77 -6.69 -16.02
C SER A 53 6.26 -5.33 -16.51
N ILE A 54 6.16 -4.35 -15.60
CA ILE A 54 5.98 -2.95 -15.97
C ILE A 54 7.24 -2.59 -16.76
N PRO A 55 7.15 -2.32 -18.07
CA PRO A 55 8.29 -1.84 -18.82
C PRO A 55 8.51 -0.38 -18.39
N GLY A 56 9.34 -0.16 -17.37
CA GLY A 56 9.62 1.23 -16.95
C GLY A 56 10.47 1.45 -15.70
N THR A 57 10.57 0.50 -14.77
CA THR A 57 11.35 0.72 -13.53
C THR A 57 12.57 -0.18 -13.48
N ASN A 58 13.45 -0.05 -14.47
CA ASN A 58 14.71 -0.79 -14.46
C ASN A 58 15.68 -0.13 -13.48
N TYR A 59 15.40 -0.24 -12.18
CA TYR A 59 16.31 0.19 -11.11
C TYR A 59 17.67 -0.50 -11.19
N LYS A 60 17.77 -1.60 -11.96
CA LYS A 60 19.00 -2.34 -12.24
C LYS A 60 20.08 -1.51 -12.94
N SER A 61 19.71 -0.47 -13.71
CA SER A 61 20.69 0.36 -14.44
C SER A 61 21.20 1.57 -13.67
N LEU A 62 20.61 1.88 -12.51
CA LEU A 62 21.00 3.03 -11.68
C LEU A 62 22.17 2.68 -10.77
N THR A 63 22.97 3.64 -10.35
CA THR A 63 24.03 3.41 -9.35
C THR A 63 23.45 3.27 -7.93
N VAL A 64 24.28 2.84 -6.98
CA VAL A 64 23.86 2.75 -5.56
C VAL A 64 23.50 4.14 -5.01
N GLU A 65 24.25 5.19 -5.38
CA GLU A 65 23.92 6.55 -4.95
C GLU A 65 22.57 7.02 -5.51
N GLU A 66 22.31 6.80 -6.80
CA GLU A 66 21.06 7.18 -7.45
C GLU A 66 19.84 6.45 -6.88
N LEU A 67 19.99 5.15 -6.57
CA LEU A 67 18.93 4.40 -5.90
C LEU A 67 18.66 4.94 -4.49
N THR A 68 19.71 5.31 -3.75
CA THR A 68 19.55 5.89 -2.42
C THR A 68 18.85 7.24 -2.47
N GLN A 69 19.18 8.08 -3.45
CA GLN A 69 18.50 9.35 -3.69
C GLN A 69 17.02 9.14 -4.05
N LYS A 70 16.72 8.24 -4.99
CA LYS A 70 15.33 7.92 -5.35
C LYS A 70 14.54 7.28 -4.22
N LEU A 71 15.19 6.53 -3.33
CA LEU A 71 14.57 6.00 -2.13
C LEU A 71 14.12 7.13 -1.20
N GLN A 72 15.00 8.11 -0.96
CA GLN A 72 14.66 9.29 -0.14
C GLN A 72 13.53 10.10 -0.76
N GLU A 73 13.56 10.31 -2.08
CA GLU A 73 12.50 10.99 -2.81
C GLU A 73 11.16 10.23 -2.70
N ALA A 74 11.17 8.92 -2.92
CA ALA A 74 9.97 8.10 -2.80
C ALA A 74 9.39 8.09 -1.38
N ILE A 75 10.23 8.19 -0.33
CA ILE A 75 9.78 8.33 1.06
C ILE A 75 9.18 9.73 1.28
N ALA A 76 9.81 10.77 0.75
CA ALA A 76 9.32 12.15 0.86
C ALA A 76 7.98 12.36 0.12
N GLU A 77 7.76 11.65 -0.99
CA GLU A 77 6.51 11.63 -1.74
C GLU A 77 5.45 10.68 -1.16
N GLU A 78 5.72 10.03 -0.01
CA GLU A 78 4.85 9.01 0.59
C GLU A 78 4.53 7.83 -0.36
N ALA A 79 5.37 7.62 -1.38
CA ALA A 79 5.26 6.57 -2.38
C ALA A 79 5.90 5.25 -1.89
N TYR A 80 5.35 4.68 -0.82
CA TYR A 80 5.94 3.51 -0.14
C TYR A 80 6.12 2.27 -1.01
N GLU A 81 5.26 2.07 -2.02
CA GLU A 81 5.40 0.95 -2.97
C GLU A 81 6.67 1.10 -3.84
N LYS A 82 6.97 2.32 -4.30
CA LYS A 82 8.21 2.61 -5.03
C LYS A 82 9.42 2.47 -4.11
N ALA A 83 9.32 2.98 -2.88
CA ALA A 83 10.38 2.87 -1.87
C ALA A 83 10.73 1.40 -1.56
N ALA A 84 9.72 0.52 -1.43
CA ALA A 84 9.93 -0.91 -1.22
C ALA A 84 10.70 -1.56 -2.38
N LYS A 85 10.29 -1.28 -3.63
CA LYS A 85 10.97 -1.81 -4.84
C LYS A 85 12.44 -1.36 -4.92
N ILE A 86 12.72 -0.11 -4.59
CA ILE A 86 14.10 0.44 -4.59
C ILE A 86 14.94 -0.19 -3.46
N ARG A 87 14.35 -0.35 -2.26
CA ARG A 87 15.01 -1.00 -1.12
C ARG A 87 15.37 -2.45 -1.44
N ASP A 88 14.47 -3.19 -2.08
CA ASP A 88 14.71 -4.59 -2.42
C ASP A 88 15.83 -4.73 -3.47
N GLU A 89 15.92 -3.81 -4.44
CA GLU A 89 17.05 -3.73 -5.38
C GLU A 89 18.38 -3.37 -4.68
N LEU A 90 18.38 -2.43 -3.73
CA LEU A 90 19.56 -2.10 -2.91
C LEU A 90 20.03 -3.32 -2.09
N ASN A 91 19.11 -4.04 -1.46
CA ASN A 91 19.41 -5.26 -0.70
C ASN A 91 19.98 -6.35 -1.60
N LYS A 92 19.45 -6.51 -2.81
CA LYS A 92 19.93 -7.49 -3.79
C LYS A 92 21.39 -7.24 -4.18
N ARG A 93 21.82 -5.98 -4.27
CA ARG A 93 23.20 -5.60 -4.60
C ARG A 93 24.17 -5.76 -3.44
N ASN A 94 23.74 -5.50 -2.22
CA ASN A 94 24.56 -5.69 -1.01
C ASN A 94 24.69 -7.16 -0.58
N SER A 95 23.77 -8.02 -1.05
CA SER A 95 23.77 -9.46 -0.73
C SER A 95 24.46 -10.32 -1.80
N ALA A 96 25.01 -9.69 -2.84
CA ALA A 96 25.78 -10.33 -3.93
C ALA A 96 27.27 -10.02 -3.77
#